data_AF-A0AAE3MZX3-F1
#
_entry.id   AF-A0AAE3MZX3-F1
#
_cell.length_a   1.000
_cell.length_b   1.000
_cell.length_c   1.000
_cell.angle_alpha   90.00
_cell.angle_beta   90.00
_cell.angle_gamma   90.00
#
_symmetry.space_group_name_H-M   'P 1'
#
loop_
_entity.id
_entity.type
_entity.pdbx_description
1 polymer ?
#
loop_
_entity_poly.entity_id
_entity_poly.type
_entity_poly.pdbx_seq_one_letter_code
_entity_poly.pdbx_strand_id
1 'polypeptide(L)'
;MKYFSKDSPRTRFADARIRSPSNPFQQGFKAVAGQPHIRPKDMKFLDFLLESGNPVSVINAQQEVQMSFIKLSRGEQYPLPVRAYEGAAANFLTNSGNVLQIAMPNLVRTEARSIRNDPMKAGIIVEGPLILWVFQFGTIILDCPFDARIIPASARWLPDIENDQQRLSIEVHLVDTASNILRGIRFVTLSPSLTHRFLMAVQDQLCDQRDLTPYLSRSNAIPVTRLPTLAQVERCGT
;
A
#
# COMPACT_ATOMS: atom_id res chain seq x y z
N MET A 1 57.43 6.37 10.97
CA MET A 1 57.39 4.92 10.72
C MET A 1 56.52 4.70 9.50
N LYS A 2 57.15 4.44 8.33
CA LYS A 2 56.48 4.30 7.03
C LYS A 2 56.29 2.82 6.74
N TYR A 3 55.07 2.39 6.43
CA TYR A 3 54.80 1.09 5.82
C TYR A 3 54.24 1.30 4.41
N PHE A 4 55.05 0.91 3.43
CA PHE A 4 54.62 0.54 2.09
C PHE A 4 54.07 -0.90 2.15
N SER A 5 53.13 -1.23 1.24
CA SER A 5 53.29 -2.33 0.27
C SER A 5 52.04 -3.22 0.04
N LYS A 6 51.61 -3.18 -1.23
CA LYS A 6 51.17 -4.28 -2.12
C LYS A 6 49.74 -4.86 -2.06
N ASP A 7 49.03 -4.57 -3.15
CA ASP A 7 48.50 -5.52 -4.15
C ASP A 7 47.70 -6.75 -3.72
N SER A 8 46.43 -6.80 -4.15
CA SER A 8 45.75 -7.96 -4.80
C SER A 8 44.26 -7.65 -5.05
N PRO A 9 43.52 -8.43 -5.88
CA PRO A 9 43.66 -8.55 -7.32
C PRO A 9 42.35 -8.21 -8.06
N ARG A 10 42.46 -7.88 -9.36
CA ARG A 10 41.33 -7.71 -10.28
C ARG A 10 40.56 -9.03 -10.45
N THR A 11 39.32 -9.08 -9.98
CA THR A 11 38.36 -10.13 -10.31
C THR A 11 37.71 -9.81 -11.66
N ARG A 12 37.92 -10.69 -12.64
CA ARG A 12 37.21 -10.71 -13.92
C ARG A 12 35.79 -11.22 -13.68
N PHE A 13 34.78 -10.37 -13.89
CA PHE A 13 33.40 -10.84 -14.03
C PHE A 13 33.23 -11.41 -15.44
N ALA A 14 32.89 -12.69 -15.50
CA ALA A 14 32.49 -13.37 -16.72
C ALA A 14 31.06 -12.96 -17.09
N ASP A 15 30.86 -12.61 -18.36
CA ASP A 15 29.57 -12.38 -19.00
C ASP A 15 28.70 -13.65 -18.93
N ALA A 16 27.70 -13.64 -18.05
CA ALA A 16 26.59 -14.58 -18.10
C ALA A 16 25.48 -13.98 -18.97
N ARG A 17 25.43 -14.38 -20.25
CA ARG A 17 24.26 -14.13 -21.11
C ARG A 17 23.07 -14.94 -20.59
N ILE A 18 22.18 -14.27 -19.85
CA ILE A 18 20.88 -14.80 -19.50
C ILE A 18 19.99 -14.71 -20.75
N ARG A 19 19.66 -15.87 -21.31
CA ARG A 19 18.64 -16.02 -22.35
C ARG A 19 17.27 -15.78 -21.70
N SER A 20 16.54 -14.79 -22.22
CA SER A 20 15.14 -14.55 -21.86
C SER A 20 14.27 -15.76 -22.24
N PRO A 21 13.38 -16.25 -21.36
CA PRO A 21 12.37 -17.22 -21.76
C PRO A 21 11.32 -16.52 -22.64
N SER A 22 11.17 -17.04 -23.87
CA SER A 22 10.09 -16.72 -24.79
C SER A 22 8.74 -17.07 -24.16
N ASN A 23 7.85 -16.08 -24.06
CA ASN A 23 6.51 -16.19 -23.48
C ASN A 23 5.53 -16.66 -24.58
N PRO A 24 4.94 -17.87 -24.52
CA PRO A 24 4.04 -18.37 -25.55
C PRO A 24 2.58 -18.20 -25.12
N PHE A 25 2.11 -16.95 -24.98
CA PHE A 25 0.68 -16.66 -24.82
C PHE A 25 0.32 -15.39 -25.60
N GLN A 26 0.26 -15.54 -26.92
CA GLN A 26 -0.55 -14.67 -27.77
C GLN A 26 -1.52 -15.58 -28.53
N GLN A 27 -2.71 -15.78 -27.95
CA GLN A 27 -3.88 -16.19 -28.71
C GLN A 27 -4.80 -14.98 -28.84
N GLY A 28 -5.08 -14.64 -30.10
CA GLY A 28 -5.78 -13.44 -30.51
C GLY A 28 -7.26 -13.48 -30.16
N PHE A 29 -7.73 -12.39 -29.58
CA PHE A 29 -9.15 -12.04 -29.58
C PHE A 29 -9.42 -11.13 -30.79
N LYS A 30 -10.06 -11.69 -31.81
CA LYS A 30 -10.74 -10.91 -32.86
C LYS A 30 -12.01 -10.33 -32.24
N ALA A 31 -12.03 -9.02 -32.01
CA ALA A 31 -13.26 -8.31 -31.66
C ALA A 31 -14.12 -8.16 -32.92
N VAL A 32 -15.28 -8.82 -32.94
CA VAL A 32 -16.34 -8.66 -33.93
C VAL A 32 -17.14 -7.41 -33.53
N ALA A 33 -17.11 -6.39 -34.40
CA ALA A 33 -17.95 -5.22 -34.28
C ALA A 33 -19.40 -5.58 -34.62
N GLY A 34 -20.28 -5.52 -33.62
CA GLY A 34 -21.73 -5.58 -33.79
C GLY A 34 -22.37 -4.54 -32.88
N GLN A 35 -22.63 -3.35 -33.40
CA GLN A 35 -23.46 -2.36 -32.71
C GLN A 35 -24.94 -2.75 -32.87
N PRO A 36 -25.70 -2.93 -31.77
CA PRO A 36 -27.15 -3.01 -31.87
C PRO A 36 -27.73 -1.60 -32.08
N HIS A 37 -28.35 -1.42 -33.23
CA HIS A 37 -29.14 -0.25 -33.59
C HIS A 37 -30.44 -0.24 -32.75
N ILE A 38 -30.45 0.52 -31.66
CA ILE A 38 -31.64 0.75 -30.83
C ILE A 38 -32.53 1.77 -31.54
N ARG A 39 -33.70 1.33 -31.99
CA ARG A 39 -34.73 2.20 -32.58
C ARG A 39 -35.49 2.91 -31.45
N PRO A 40 -35.67 4.24 -31.52
CA PRO A 40 -36.47 4.98 -30.55
C PRO A 40 -37.93 4.95 -31.01
N LYS A 41 -38.68 3.93 -30.59
CA LYS A 41 -40.15 3.97 -30.57
C LYS A 41 -40.59 3.28 -29.28
N ASP A 42 -41.57 3.90 -28.63
CA ASP A 42 -42.25 3.46 -27.39
C ASP A 42 -41.82 4.15 -26.09
N MET A 43 -41.74 5.50 -26.13
CA MET A 43 -42.04 6.35 -24.96
C MET A 43 -43.55 6.32 -24.67
N LYS A 44 -44.08 5.25 -24.06
CA LYS A 44 -45.43 5.23 -23.42
C LYS A 44 -45.55 4.14 -22.34
N PHE A 45 -44.62 4.07 -21.39
CA PHE A 45 -44.74 3.12 -20.26
C PHE A 45 -44.35 3.70 -18.90
N LEU A 46 -44.37 5.03 -18.76
CA LEU A 46 -43.99 5.73 -17.52
C LEU A 46 -45.17 6.38 -16.75
N ASP A 47 -46.41 6.20 -17.21
CA ASP A 47 -47.61 6.76 -16.54
C ASP A 47 -48.43 5.71 -15.76
N PHE A 48 -47.98 4.46 -15.64
CA PHE A 48 -48.79 3.38 -15.05
C PHE A 48 -48.36 2.92 -13.63
N LEU A 49 -47.43 3.62 -12.96
CA LEU A 49 -46.99 3.24 -11.61
C LEU A 49 -47.14 4.39 -10.61
N LEU A 50 -48.34 4.99 -10.55
CA LEU A 50 -48.67 6.04 -9.57
C LEU A 50 -49.91 5.76 -8.70
N GLU A 51 -50.47 4.55 -8.67
CA GLU A 51 -51.68 4.28 -7.87
C GLU A 51 -51.68 2.92 -7.13
N SER A 52 -50.62 2.62 -6.37
CA SER A 52 -50.73 1.61 -5.30
C SER A 52 -50.13 2.15 -4.01
N GLY A 53 -50.99 2.80 -3.22
CA GLY A 53 -50.70 3.31 -1.88
C GLY A 53 -50.46 2.18 -0.89
N ASN A 54 -49.26 1.60 -0.92
CA ASN A 54 -48.75 0.77 0.17
C ASN A 54 -47.99 1.68 1.16
N PRO A 55 -48.40 1.75 2.44
CA PRO A 55 -47.61 2.42 3.46
C PRO A 55 -46.30 1.67 3.64
N VAL A 56 -45.22 2.19 3.05
CA VAL A 56 -43.87 1.72 3.30
C VAL A 56 -43.55 2.06 4.76
N SER A 57 -43.74 1.10 5.65
CA SER A 57 -43.25 1.16 7.01
C SER A 57 -41.73 1.32 6.95
N VAL A 58 -41.26 2.54 7.18
CA VAL A 58 -39.84 2.88 7.33
C VAL A 58 -39.35 2.19 8.61
N ILE A 59 -38.87 0.96 8.47
CA ILE A 59 -38.22 0.25 9.55
C ILE A 59 -36.84 0.89 9.72
N ASN A 60 -36.76 1.91 10.57
CA ASN A 60 -35.51 2.47 11.06
C ASN A 60 -34.82 1.43 11.94
N ALA A 61 -34.14 0.46 11.30
CA ALA A 61 -33.21 -0.42 11.97
C ALA A 61 -31.95 0.39 12.30
N GLN A 62 -31.99 1.09 13.44
CA GLN A 62 -30.80 1.59 14.11
C GLN A 62 -29.99 0.38 14.57
N GLN A 63 -29.16 -0.14 13.67
CA GLN A 63 -28.22 -1.19 14.00
C GLN A 63 -27.11 -0.54 14.84
N GLU A 64 -27.20 -0.68 16.16
CA GLU A 64 -26.12 -0.34 17.07
C GLU A 64 -24.86 -1.08 16.62
N VAL A 65 -23.92 -0.33 16.04
CA VAL A 65 -22.61 -0.87 15.69
C VAL A 65 -21.89 -1.14 17.01
N GLN A 66 -21.94 -2.40 17.48
CA GLN A 66 -21.12 -2.84 18.59
C GLN A 66 -19.65 -2.58 18.23
N MET A 67 -19.06 -1.59 18.89
CA MET A 67 -17.64 -1.29 18.80
C MET A 67 -16.88 -2.42 19.50
N SER A 68 -16.53 -3.46 18.76
CA SER A 68 -15.68 -4.54 19.27
C SER A 68 -14.28 -3.99 19.50
N PHE A 69 -13.86 -3.88 20.76
CA PHE A 69 -12.49 -3.52 21.09
C PHE A 69 -11.54 -4.67 20.72
N ILE A 70 -10.70 -4.45 19.71
CA ILE A 70 -9.69 -5.42 19.30
C ILE A 70 -8.43 -5.20 20.14
N LYS A 71 -8.09 -6.16 21.00
CA LYS A 71 -6.82 -6.15 21.73
C LYS A 71 -5.74 -6.80 20.87
N LEU A 72 -4.69 -6.04 20.55
CA LEU A 72 -3.49 -6.56 19.90
C LEU A 72 -2.42 -6.87 20.95
N SER A 73 -1.80 -8.04 20.87
CA SER A 73 -0.74 -8.45 21.79
C SER A 73 0.29 -9.30 21.07
N ARG A 74 1.57 -9.07 21.38
CA ARG A 74 2.66 -9.81 20.75
C ARG A 74 2.64 -11.26 21.19
N GLY A 75 2.78 -12.18 20.24
CA GLY A 75 2.74 -13.62 20.48
C GLY A 75 1.34 -14.22 20.34
N GLU A 76 0.31 -13.37 20.23
CA GLU A 76 -1.07 -13.80 20.00
C GLU A 76 -1.39 -13.90 18.50
N GLN A 77 -2.51 -14.55 18.19
CA GLN A 77 -3.05 -14.56 16.83
C GLN A 77 -3.37 -13.14 16.37
N TYR A 78 -3.05 -12.86 15.11
CA TYR A 78 -3.34 -11.58 14.49
C TYR A 78 -4.81 -11.53 14.02
N PRO A 79 -5.63 -10.60 14.54
CA PRO A 79 -7.08 -10.63 14.34
C PRO A 79 -7.55 -9.90 13.06
N LEU A 80 -6.66 -9.15 12.40
CA LEU A 80 -7.00 -8.39 11.20
C LEU A 80 -6.64 -9.19 9.94
N PRO A 81 -7.38 -9.02 8.83
CA PRO A 81 -7.03 -9.67 7.57
C PRO A 81 -5.65 -9.20 7.09
N VAL A 82 -4.82 -10.15 6.67
CA VAL A 82 -3.51 -9.88 6.08
C VAL A 82 -3.65 -9.83 4.56
N ARG A 83 -3.27 -8.71 3.93
CA ARG A 83 -3.50 -8.50 2.49
C ARG A 83 -2.54 -9.27 1.57
N ALA A 84 -1.40 -9.69 2.08
CA ALA A 84 -0.38 -10.41 1.34
C ALA A 84 0.25 -11.52 2.19
N TYR A 85 0.67 -12.61 1.54
CA TYR A 85 1.42 -13.67 2.22
C TYR A 85 2.83 -13.21 2.62
N GLU A 86 3.44 -12.33 1.81
CA GLU A 86 4.75 -11.75 2.02
C GLU A 86 4.76 -10.29 1.52
N GLY A 87 5.48 -9.40 2.19
CA GLY A 87 5.65 -7.99 1.82
C GLY A 87 5.07 -7.01 2.83
N ALA A 88 4.73 -5.81 2.36
CA ALA A 88 4.14 -4.76 3.18
C ALA A 88 2.85 -4.20 2.56
N ALA A 89 1.93 -3.74 3.40
CA ALA A 89 0.70 -3.07 3.00
C ALA A 89 0.49 -1.82 3.87
N ALA A 90 0.37 -0.66 3.22
CA ALA A 90 0.05 0.60 3.87
C ALA A 90 -1.48 0.79 3.93
N ASN A 91 -2.07 0.49 5.09
CA ASN A 91 -3.47 0.75 5.39
C ASN A 91 -3.62 2.12 6.04
N PHE A 92 -3.30 3.17 5.28
CA PHE A 92 -3.32 4.55 5.75
C PHE A 92 -4.63 5.24 5.38
N LEU A 93 -4.94 6.34 6.10
CA LEU A 93 -6.07 7.21 5.80
C LEU A 93 -7.42 6.49 5.87
N THR A 94 -7.51 5.52 6.78
CA THR A 94 -8.75 4.79 7.08
C THR A 94 -9.30 5.24 8.44
N ASN A 95 -10.60 5.07 8.67
CA ASN A 95 -11.19 5.33 10.00
C ASN A 95 -10.60 4.45 11.11
N SER A 96 -9.98 3.31 10.76
CA SER A 96 -9.23 2.46 11.70
C SER A 96 -7.82 2.97 12.03
N GLY A 97 -7.39 4.10 11.44
CA GLY A 97 -6.08 4.69 11.63
C GLY A 97 -5.11 4.42 10.48
N ASN A 98 -3.81 4.60 10.76
CA ASN A 98 -2.73 4.40 9.80
C ASN A 98 -1.87 3.21 10.22
N VAL A 99 -2.09 2.08 9.55
CA VAL A 99 -1.43 0.81 9.89
C VAL A 99 -0.51 0.38 8.76
N LEU A 100 0.78 0.23 9.05
CA LEU A 100 1.72 -0.47 8.18
C LEU A 100 1.75 -1.94 8.58
N GLN A 101 1.13 -2.80 7.76
CA GLN A 101 1.13 -4.24 7.97
C GLN A 101 2.28 -4.87 7.19
N ILE A 102 3.21 -5.52 7.89
CA ILE A 102 4.35 -6.24 7.34
C ILE A 102 4.08 -7.73 7.52
N ALA A 103 3.98 -8.44 6.41
CA ALA A 103 3.73 -9.87 6.32
C ALA A 103 5.02 -10.59 5.92
N MET A 104 5.49 -11.52 6.75
CA MET A 104 6.69 -12.31 6.45
C MET A 104 6.50 -13.75 6.93
N PRO A 105 6.52 -14.76 6.06
CA PRO A 105 6.36 -16.15 6.48
C PRO A 105 7.62 -16.66 7.18
N ASN A 106 7.46 -17.46 8.23
CA ASN A 106 8.58 -18.09 8.96
C ASN A 106 9.59 -17.08 9.51
N LEU A 107 9.09 -15.93 9.98
CA LEU A 107 9.90 -14.79 10.40
C LEU A 107 10.99 -15.18 11.42
N VAL A 108 12.26 -14.98 11.04
CA VAL A 108 13.40 -15.29 11.91
C VAL A 108 13.58 -14.22 13.00
N ARG A 109 14.22 -14.62 14.11
CA ARG A 109 14.39 -13.74 15.28
C ARG A 109 15.16 -12.45 14.96
N THR A 110 16.12 -12.51 14.04
CA THR A 110 16.92 -11.35 13.61
C THR A 110 16.07 -10.33 12.85
N GLU A 111 15.26 -10.76 11.89
CA GLU A 111 14.33 -9.89 11.15
C GLU A 111 13.30 -9.27 12.09
N ALA A 112 12.68 -10.09 12.95
CA ALA A 112 11.74 -9.61 13.96
C ALA A 112 12.37 -8.59 14.91
N ARG A 113 13.65 -8.74 15.23
CA ARG A 113 14.39 -7.76 16.05
C ARG A 113 14.62 -6.47 15.26
N SER A 114 15.07 -6.56 14.01
CA SER A 114 15.36 -5.38 13.18
C SER A 114 14.12 -4.51 12.98
N ILE A 115 12.97 -5.09 12.61
CA ILE A 115 11.75 -4.31 12.41
C ILE A 115 11.26 -3.66 13.70
N ARG A 116 11.40 -4.35 14.85
CA ARG A 116 10.97 -3.81 16.15
C ARG A 116 11.88 -2.71 16.69
N ASN A 117 13.19 -2.86 16.53
CA ASN A 117 14.15 -2.09 17.30
C ASN A 117 14.99 -1.12 16.46
N ASP A 118 15.26 -1.43 15.19
CA ASP A 118 16.13 -0.59 14.37
C ASP A 118 15.41 0.73 14.02
N PRO A 119 16.15 1.84 13.83
CA PRO A 119 15.54 3.08 13.37
C PRO A 119 14.80 2.87 12.04
N MET A 120 13.54 3.29 12.01
CA MET A 120 12.75 3.28 10.79
C MET A 120 13.05 4.53 9.98
N LYS A 121 13.23 4.35 8.68
CA LYS A 121 13.18 5.42 7.69
C LYS A 121 12.03 5.18 6.73
N ALA A 122 11.44 6.25 6.23
CA ALA A 122 10.35 6.18 5.27
C ALA A 122 10.52 7.25 4.19
N GLY A 123 10.02 6.97 3.00
CA GLY A 123 9.97 7.90 1.89
C GLY A 123 8.90 7.48 0.89
N ILE A 124 8.59 8.36 -0.05
CA ILE A 124 7.65 8.07 -1.14
C ILE A 124 8.28 8.40 -2.49
N ILE A 125 7.99 7.56 -3.48
CA ILE A 125 8.21 7.85 -4.90
C ILE A 125 6.82 8.13 -5.49
N VAL A 126 6.68 9.28 -6.15
CA VAL A 126 5.43 9.67 -6.82
C VAL A 126 5.68 9.68 -8.32
N GLU A 127 4.93 8.86 -9.05
CA GLU A 127 5.02 8.76 -10.51
C GLU A 127 3.62 8.67 -11.11
N GLY A 128 3.12 9.79 -11.66
CA GLY A 128 1.71 9.88 -12.10
C GLY A 128 0.74 9.60 -10.94
N PRO A 129 -0.24 8.71 -11.08
CA PRO A 129 -1.15 8.33 -10.00
C PRO A 129 -0.50 7.36 -9.00
N LEU A 130 0.72 6.87 -9.22
CA LEU A 130 1.38 5.93 -8.31
C LEU A 130 2.06 6.65 -7.16
N ILE A 131 1.66 6.28 -5.95
CA ILE A 131 2.41 6.54 -4.71
C ILE A 131 3.03 5.21 -4.29
N LEU A 132 4.35 5.11 -4.33
CA LEU A 132 5.08 3.96 -3.81
C LEU A 132 5.74 4.34 -2.49
N TRP A 133 5.31 3.72 -1.40
CA TRP A 133 5.99 3.83 -0.12
C TRP A 133 7.25 2.98 -0.11
N VAL A 134 8.29 3.50 0.52
CA VAL A 134 9.54 2.79 0.80
C VAL A 134 9.86 2.94 2.28
N PHE A 135 9.97 1.81 2.97
CA PHE A 135 10.31 1.72 4.37
C PHE A 135 11.64 0.99 4.54
N GLN A 136 12.46 1.45 5.47
CA GLN A 136 13.75 0.84 5.78
C GLN A 136 13.89 0.62 7.29
N PHE A 137 14.20 -0.63 7.67
CA PHE A 137 14.50 -1.05 9.04
C PHE A 137 15.88 -1.71 9.06
N GLY A 138 16.91 -0.95 9.42
CA GLY A 138 18.29 -1.43 9.31
C GLY A 138 18.64 -1.76 7.84
N THR A 139 18.87 -3.04 7.55
CA THR A 139 19.15 -3.55 6.20
C THR A 139 17.90 -4.03 5.44
N ILE A 140 16.75 -4.14 6.12
CA ILE A 140 15.50 -4.58 5.52
C ILE A 140 14.87 -3.38 4.80
N ILE A 141 14.57 -3.54 3.52
CA ILE A 141 13.89 -2.55 2.68
C ILE A 141 12.58 -3.18 2.23
N LEU A 142 11.48 -2.46 2.42
CA LEU A 142 10.15 -2.86 2.03
C LEU A 142 9.56 -1.75 1.18
N ASP A 143 8.92 -2.11 0.08
CA ASP A 143 8.11 -1.20 -0.70
C ASP A 143 6.65 -1.66 -0.71
N CYS A 144 5.73 -0.70 -0.79
CA CYS A 144 4.33 -1.02 -1.00
C CYS A 144 3.61 0.07 -1.78
N PRO A 145 2.89 -0.28 -2.86
CA PRO A 145 2.08 0.68 -3.57
C PRO A 145 0.89 1.11 -2.71
N PHE A 146 0.53 2.38 -2.82
CA PHE A 146 -0.60 2.97 -2.12
C PHE A 146 -1.54 3.66 -3.10
N ASP A 147 -2.82 3.35 -2.97
CA ASP A 147 -3.89 3.96 -3.75
C ASP A 147 -5.02 4.41 -2.80
N ALA A 148 -5.19 5.71 -2.64
CA ALA A 148 -6.27 6.26 -1.83
C ALA A 148 -7.64 6.08 -2.48
N ARG A 149 -7.70 5.89 -3.80
CA ARG A 149 -8.96 5.79 -4.57
C ARG A 149 -9.72 4.50 -4.26
N ILE A 150 -9.01 3.44 -3.85
CA ILE A 150 -9.63 2.17 -3.43
C ILE A 150 -10.27 2.24 -2.04
N ILE A 151 -9.97 3.28 -1.25
CA ILE A 151 -10.60 3.50 0.06
C ILE A 151 -11.97 4.17 -0.17
N PRO A 152 -13.08 3.57 0.28
CA PRO A 152 -14.41 4.19 0.15
C PRO A 152 -14.42 5.59 0.77
N ALA A 153 -15.09 6.56 0.13
CA ALA A 153 -15.11 7.95 0.61
C ALA A 153 -15.62 8.08 2.05
N SER A 154 -16.57 7.24 2.47
CA SER A 154 -17.11 7.20 3.85
C SER A 154 -16.13 6.62 4.89
N ALA A 155 -15.15 5.84 4.45
CA ALA A 155 -14.14 5.21 5.30
C ALA A 155 -12.77 5.90 5.22
N ARG A 156 -12.64 6.88 4.32
CA ARG A 156 -11.40 7.62 4.07
C ARG A 156 -11.31 8.79 5.03
N TRP A 157 -10.23 8.83 5.78
CA TRP A 157 -9.93 9.91 6.71
C TRP A 157 -8.69 10.67 6.24
N LEU A 158 -8.87 11.91 5.80
CA LEU A 158 -7.80 12.83 5.44
C LEU A 158 -7.64 13.84 6.58
N PRO A 159 -6.51 13.85 7.30
CA PRO A 159 -6.28 14.84 8.34
C PRO A 159 -6.04 16.22 7.71
N ASP A 160 -6.66 17.25 8.30
CA ASP A 160 -6.32 18.64 8.00
C ASP A 160 -4.94 18.95 8.60
N ILE A 161 -4.07 19.61 7.81
CA ILE A 161 -2.76 20.06 8.29
C ILE A 161 -2.93 21.47 8.85
N GLU A 162 -3.01 21.58 10.17
CA GLU A 162 -3.21 22.87 10.84
C GLU A 162 -1.88 23.63 11.02
N ASN A 163 -0.75 22.91 11.07
CA ASN A 163 0.58 23.48 11.25
C ASN A 163 1.68 22.66 10.56
N ASP A 164 2.82 23.30 10.36
CA ASP A 164 4.00 22.73 9.69
C ASP A 164 4.76 21.69 10.53
N GLN A 165 4.41 21.51 11.81
CA GLN A 165 4.99 20.51 12.70
C GLN A 165 4.14 19.24 12.83
N GLN A 166 2.98 19.19 12.20
CA GLN A 166 2.07 18.06 12.29
C GLN A 166 2.70 16.81 11.65
N ARG A 167 2.57 15.68 12.35
CA ARG A 167 3.18 14.40 11.95
C ARG A 167 2.11 13.34 11.82
N LEU A 168 2.13 12.60 10.72
CA LEU A 168 1.31 11.41 10.59
C LEU A 168 1.88 10.31 11.49
N SER A 169 1.02 9.78 12.35
CA SER A 169 1.33 8.65 13.21
C SER A 169 1.04 7.34 12.48
N ILE A 170 1.92 6.35 12.59
CA ILE A 170 1.79 5.02 11.96
C ILE A 170 1.99 3.95 13.02
N GLU A 171 1.06 2.99 13.06
CA GLU A 171 1.23 1.74 13.80
C GLU A 171 1.77 0.66 12.86
N VAL A 172 2.88 0.04 13.24
CA VAL A 172 3.57 -1.01 12.48
C VAL A 172 3.19 -2.35 13.09
N HIS A 173 2.56 -3.21 12.28
CA HIS A 173 2.23 -4.59 12.63
C HIS A 173 3.13 -5.54 11.87
N LEU A 174 3.92 -6.34 12.59
CA LEU A 174 4.74 -7.40 12.00
C LEU A 174 4.09 -8.75 12.25
N VAL A 175 3.59 -9.39 11.20
CA VAL A 175 2.84 -10.63 11.25
C VAL A 175 3.65 -11.75 10.61
N ASP A 176 3.81 -12.86 11.34
CA ASP A 176 4.30 -14.11 10.76
C ASP A 176 3.14 -14.83 10.09
N THR A 177 3.10 -14.79 8.77
CA THR A 177 1.98 -15.33 7.97
C THR A 177 1.91 -16.84 7.94
N ALA A 178 3.00 -17.55 8.28
CA ALA A 178 2.98 -19.00 8.38
C ALA A 178 2.19 -19.48 9.62
N SER A 179 2.25 -18.72 10.71
CA SER A 179 1.58 -19.04 11.99
C SER A 179 0.39 -18.14 12.31
N ASN A 180 0.17 -17.09 11.53
CA ASN A 180 -0.75 -15.98 11.80
C ASN A 180 -0.53 -15.34 13.19
N ILE A 181 0.73 -15.23 13.63
CA ILE A 181 1.09 -14.66 14.93
C ILE A 181 1.62 -13.24 14.76
N LEU A 182 1.18 -12.33 15.64
CA LEU A 182 1.71 -10.97 15.72
C LEU A 182 3.07 -10.96 16.44
N ARG A 183 4.14 -10.76 15.68
CA ARG A 183 5.54 -10.83 16.16
C ARG A 183 6.09 -9.49 16.64
N GLY A 184 5.50 -8.39 16.17
CA GLY A 184 5.89 -7.04 16.56
C GLY A 184 4.76 -6.04 16.40
N ILE A 185 4.69 -5.11 17.35
CA ILE A 185 3.87 -3.91 17.29
C ILE A 185 4.79 -2.75 17.63
N ARG A 186 4.73 -1.67 16.86
CA ARG A 186 5.48 -0.45 17.14
C ARG A 186 4.74 0.76 16.64
N PHE A 187 4.80 1.85 17.40
CA PHE A 187 4.32 3.15 16.96
C PHE A 187 5.47 4.01 16.47
N VAL A 188 5.27 4.73 15.37
CA VAL A 188 6.22 5.70 14.83
C VAL A 188 5.49 6.93 14.29
N THR A 189 6.20 8.04 14.18
CA THR A 189 5.70 9.25 13.52
C THR A 189 6.55 9.59 12.30
N LEU A 190 5.91 10.04 11.23
CA LEU A 190 6.63 10.58 10.07
C LEU A 190 7.30 11.92 10.41
N SER A 191 8.25 12.36 9.58
CA SER A 191 8.69 13.75 9.61
C SER A 191 7.54 14.66 9.11
N PRO A 192 7.51 15.94 9.53
CA PRO A 192 6.48 16.86 9.03
C PRO A 192 6.57 17.07 7.51
N SER A 193 7.80 17.17 6.97
CA SER A 193 8.08 17.22 5.53
C SER A 193 7.48 16.05 4.76
N LEU A 194 7.71 14.82 5.24
CA LEU A 194 7.19 13.62 4.59
C LEU A 194 5.67 13.48 4.75
N THR A 195 5.12 13.90 5.90
CA THR A 195 3.67 13.96 6.13
C THR A 195 3.00 14.86 5.09
N HIS A 196 3.52 16.08 4.92
CA HIS A 196 2.99 17.04 3.96
C HIS A 196 3.10 16.53 2.52
N ARG A 197 4.28 16.03 2.11
CA ARG A 197 4.49 15.42 0.79
C ARG A 197 3.51 14.29 0.51
N PHE A 198 3.27 13.42 1.49
CA PHE A 198 2.35 12.30 1.34
C PHE A 198 0.90 12.78 1.17
N LEU A 199 0.43 13.68 2.03
CA LEU A 199 -0.95 14.16 1.97
C LEU A 199 -1.23 14.95 0.68
N MET A 200 -0.27 15.75 0.19
CA MET A 200 -0.36 16.39 -1.13
C MET A 200 -0.45 15.35 -2.25
N ALA A 201 0.45 14.36 -2.26
CA ALA A 201 0.43 13.31 -3.29
C ALA A 201 -0.89 12.53 -3.31
N VAL A 202 -1.50 12.32 -2.14
CA VAL A 202 -2.82 11.69 -2.03
C VAL A 202 -3.91 12.56 -2.63
N GLN A 203 -3.92 13.88 -2.37
CA GLN A 203 -4.89 14.79 -2.99
C GLN A 203 -4.74 14.79 -4.52
N ASP A 204 -3.51 14.83 -5.04
CA ASP A 204 -3.23 14.72 -6.47
C ASP A 204 -3.73 13.39 -7.04
N GLN A 205 -3.46 12.26 -6.36
CA GLN A 205 -3.91 10.92 -6.76
C GLN A 205 -5.44 10.82 -6.80
N LEU A 206 -6.15 11.44 -5.87
CA LEU A 206 -7.62 11.45 -5.85
C LEU A 206 -8.22 12.24 -7.02
N CYS A 207 -7.49 13.20 -7.57
CA CYS A 207 -7.89 13.97 -8.75
C CYS A 207 -7.50 13.27 -10.07
N ASP A 208 -6.64 12.24 -10.01
CA ASP A 208 -6.09 11.54 -11.17
C ASP A 208 -6.83 10.23 -11.48
N GLN A 209 -7.46 10.19 -12.65
CA GLN A 209 -8.24 9.05 -13.14
C GLN A 209 -7.42 8.04 -13.96
N ARG A 210 -6.12 8.26 -14.15
CA ARG A 210 -5.26 7.35 -14.91
C ARG A 210 -5.13 5.99 -14.22
N ASP A 211 -4.99 4.93 -15.02
CA ASP A 211 -4.73 3.58 -14.54
C ASP A 211 -3.33 3.48 -13.90
N LEU A 212 -3.25 2.72 -12.81
CA LEU A 212 -2.03 2.55 -12.01
C LEU A 212 -1.09 1.50 -12.61
N THR A 213 -1.64 0.51 -13.33
CA THR A 213 -0.92 -0.64 -13.90
C THR A 213 0.37 -0.28 -14.64
N PRO A 214 0.40 0.69 -15.58
CA PRO A 214 1.63 1.00 -16.31
C PRO A 214 2.73 1.57 -15.41
N TYR A 215 2.37 2.26 -14.32
CA TYR A 215 3.30 2.83 -13.35
C TYR A 215 3.87 1.74 -12.43
N LEU A 216 3.01 0.82 -11.95
CA LEU A 216 3.44 -0.34 -11.15
C LEU A 216 4.43 -1.23 -11.91
N SER A 217 4.21 -1.47 -13.20
CA SER A 217 5.15 -2.26 -14.00
C SER A 217 6.53 -1.62 -14.08
N ARG A 218 6.62 -0.28 -14.06
CA ARG A 218 7.91 0.44 -14.09
C ARG A 218 8.58 0.42 -12.72
N SER A 219 7.83 0.63 -11.64
CA SER A 219 8.38 0.56 -10.28
C SER A 219 8.96 -0.82 -9.96
N ASN A 220 8.30 -1.89 -10.40
CA ASN A 220 8.76 -3.27 -10.19
C ASN A 220 10.08 -3.61 -10.92
N ALA A 221 10.47 -2.81 -11.92
CA ALA A 221 11.75 -2.96 -12.60
C ALA A 221 12.91 -2.29 -11.86
N ILE A 222 12.64 -1.49 -10.81
CA ILE A 222 13.65 -0.80 -10.03
C ILE A 222 14.23 -1.77 -8.99
N PRO A 223 15.55 -1.96 -8.92
CA PRO A 223 16.16 -2.77 -7.85
C PRO A 223 15.82 -2.21 -6.47
N VAL A 224 15.37 -3.08 -5.55
CA VAL A 224 14.98 -2.70 -4.18
C VAL A 224 16.07 -1.91 -3.45
N THR A 225 17.34 -2.19 -3.73
CA THR A 225 18.49 -1.49 -3.14
C THR A 225 18.63 -0.03 -3.56
N ARG A 226 17.98 0.39 -4.65
CA ARG A 226 17.94 1.79 -5.12
C ARG A 226 16.75 2.58 -4.58
N LEU A 227 15.72 1.89 -4.11
CA LEU A 227 14.48 2.52 -3.65
C LEU A 227 14.70 3.55 -2.52
N PRO A 228 15.53 3.30 -1.48
CA PRO A 228 15.72 4.28 -0.42
C PRO A 228 16.26 5.63 -0.91
N THR A 229 17.18 5.60 -1.89
CA THR A 229 17.75 6.81 -2.48
C THR A 229 16.72 7.55 -3.31
N LEU A 230 15.94 6.83 -4.14
CA LEU A 230 14.91 7.43 -5.00
C LEU A 230 13.74 8.01 -4.20
N ALA A 231 13.31 7.32 -3.15
CA ALA A 231 12.24 7.76 -2.26
C ALA A 231 12.63 8.89 -1.32
N GLN A 232 13.93 9.22 -1.26
CA GLN A 232 14.52 10.19 -0.35
C GLN A 232 14.13 9.87 1.10
N VAL A 233 14.45 8.66 1.56
CA VAL A 233 13.99 8.19 2.89
C VAL A 233 14.51 9.08 4.02
N GLU A 234 13.60 9.50 4.89
CA GLU A 234 13.85 10.33 6.06
C GLU A 234 13.65 9.50 7.33
N ARG A 235 14.31 9.88 8.43
CA ARG A 235 14.17 9.18 9.72
C ARG A 235 12.78 9.44 10.32
N CYS A 236 12.09 8.38 10.72
CA CYS A 236 10.84 8.46 11.47
C CYS A 236 11.12 8.68 12.97
N GLY A 237 10.21 9.40 13.65
CA GLY A 237 10.24 9.60 15.10
C GLY A 237 9.66 8.40 15.86
N THR A 238 10.12 8.21 17.09
CA THR A 238 9.54 7.33 18.10
C THR A 238 9.08 8.15 19.29
#